data_AF-A0A9W6UUM0-F1
#
_entry.id   AF-A0A9W6UUM0-F1
#
_cell.length_a   1.000
_cell.length_b   1.000
_cell.length_c   1.000
_cell.angle_alpha   90.00
_cell.angle_beta   90.00
_cell.angle_gamma   90.00
#
_symmetry.space_group_name_H-M   'P 1'
#
loop_
_entity.id
_entity.type
_entity.pdbx_description
1 polymer ?
#
loop_
_entity_poly.entity_id
_entity_poly.type
_entity_poly.pdbx_seq_one_letter_code
_entity_poly.pdbx_strand_id
1 'polypeptide(L)' 'MVSGHPVFVFAEGDREVRVETEPGDYVFVPPYVPHREENPSPDEEAVVVIARSTQEGIVVNLPSLWAEVERPPRT' A
#
# COMPACT_ATOMS: atom_id res chain seq x y z
N MET A 1 -3.16 -9.98 5.96
CA MET A 1 -1.76 -10.46 5.85
C MET A 1 -1.74 -11.96 6.06
N VAL A 2 -0.90 -12.71 5.32
CA VAL A 2 -0.82 -14.18 5.45
C VAL A 2 0.34 -14.59 6.36
N SER A 3 1.53 -14.03 6.15
CA SER A 3 2.72 -14.27 6.98
C SER A 3 3.67 -13.06 6.95
N GLY A 4 4.61 -13.00 7.91
CA GLY A 4 5.54 -11.88 8.08
C GLY A 4 4.88 -10.60 8.59
N HIS A 5 5.65 -9.51 8.58
CA HIS A 5 5.29 -8.22 9.22
C HIS A 5 5.52 -7.03 8.27
N PRO A 6 4.79 -6.95 7.14
CA PRO A 6 4.96 -5.84 6.20
C PRO A 6 4.44 -4.52 6.82
N VAL A 7 5.02 -3.41 6.38
CA VAL A 7 4.63 -2.06 6.78
C VAL A 7 4.10 -1.31 5.58
N PHE A 8 2.91 -0.72 5.72
CA PHE A 8 2.30 0.12 4.70
C PHE A 8 2.55 1.58 5.03
N VAL A 9 3.13 2.31 4.09
CA VAL A 9 3.53 3.70 4.28
C VAL A 9 2.72 4.61 3.37
N PHE A 10 2.13 5.64 3.96
CA PHE A 10 1.30 6.66 3.30
C PHE A 10 1.86 8.05 3.58
N ALA A 11 1.55 9.02 2.73
CA ALA A 11 1.78 10.43 3.02
C ALA A 11 0.56 11.04 3.73
N GLU A 12 0.80 11.83 4.78
CA GLU A 12 -0.20 12.68 5.42
C GLU A 12 0.39 14.08 5.61
N GLY A 13 -0.01 15.05 4.78
CA GLY A 13 0.67 16.33 4.74
C GLY A 13 2.11 16.17 4.25
N ASP A 14 3.07 16.63 5.04
CA ASP A 14 4.52 16.55 4.76
C ASP A 14 5.23 15.37 5.46
N ARG A 15 4.48 14.51 6.15
CA ARG A 15 5.03 13.36 6.89
C ARG A 15 4.58 12.02 6.33
N GLU A 16 5.39 11.00 6.60
CA GLU A 16 4.99 9.60 6.39
C GLU A 16 4.20 9.10 7.60
N VAL A 17 3.12 8.35 7.32
CA VAL A 17 2.38 7.56 8.30
C VAL A 17 2.63 6.09 7.98
N ARG A 18 3.03 5.34 9.00
CA ARG A 18 3.39 3.93 8.90
C ARG A 18 2.34 3.09 9.60
N VAL A 19 1.83 2.08 8.91
CA VAL A 19 0.89 1.09 9.44
C VAL A 19 1.64 -0.24 9.52
N GLU A 20 2.01 -0.62 10.73
CA GLU A 20 2.59 -1.92 11.03
C GLU A 20 1.48 -2.98 11.07
N THR A 21 1.78 -4.18 10.55
CA THR A 21 0.79 -5.24 10.45
C THR A 21 1.37 -6.58 10.86
N GLU A 22 0.50 -7.47 11.33
CA GLU A 22 0.82 -8.86 11.66
C GLU A 22 -0.09 -9.85 10.89
N PRO A 23 0.24 -11.15 10.87
CA PRO A 23 -0.60 -12.16 10.23
C PRO A 23 -2.05 -12.13 10.76
N GLY A 24 -3.02 -12.06 9.85
CA GLY A 24 -4.44 -11.88 10.19
C GLY A 24 -4.97 -10.45 10.05
N ASP A 25 -4.11 -9.44 9.97
CA ASP A 25 -4.56 -8.05 9.80
C ASP A 25 -5.08 -7.75 8.40
N TYR A 26 -5.89 -6.69 8.31
CA TYR A 26 -6.40 -6.13 7.06
C TYR A 26 -6.07 -4.64 6.96
N VAL A 27 -5.48 -4.24 5.83
CA VAL A 27 -5.26 -2.83 5.49
C VAL A 27 -6.14 -2.48 4.29
N PHE A 28 -6.92 -1.42 4.43
CA PHE A 28 -7.66 -0.84 3.32
C PHE A 28 -6.84 0.28 2.66
N VAL A 29 -6.47 0.07 1.40
CA VAL A 29 -5.81 1.09 0.57
C VAL A 29 -6.87 1.72 -0.35
N PRO A 30 -7.22 3.01 -0.18
CA PRO A 30 -8.22 3.64 -1.03
C PRO A 30 -7.73 3.81 -2.48
N PRO A 31 -8.63 3.82 -3.48
CA PRO A 31 -8.25 4.09 -4.86
C PRO A 31 -7.47 5.40 -5.03
N TYR A 32 -6.44 5.37 -5.88
CA TYR A 32 -5.60 6.53 -6.22
C TYR A 32 -4.86 7.17 -5.04
N VAL A 33 -4.64 6.42 -3.95
CA VAL A 33 -3.79 6.85 -2.83
C VAL A 33 -2.38 6.26 -3.03
N PRO A 34 -1.35 7.11 -3.24
CA PRO A 34 0.03 6.66 -3.19
C PRO A 34 0.34 5.95 -1.88
N HIS A 35 0.96 4.78 -1.97
CA HIS A 35 1.40 4.00 -0.82
C HIS A 35 2.65 3.22 -1.19
N ARG A 36 3.41 2.81 -0.18
CA ARG A 36 4.57 1.95 -0.29
C ARG A 36 4.40 0.76 0.64
N GLU A 37 4.69 -0.42 0.14
CA GLU A 37 4.67 -1.67 0.91
C GLU A 37 6.13 -2.05 1.19
N GLU A 38 6.51 -2.09 2.46
CA GLU A 38 7.87 -2.40 2.89
C GLU A 38 7.90 -3.73 3.64
N ASN A 39 8.92 -4.55 3.38
CA ASN A 39 9.30 -5.63 4.29
C ASN A 39 10.56 -5.21 5.06
N PRO A 40 10.45 -4.78 6.33
CA PRO A 40 11.61 -4.36 7.11
C PRO A 40 12.49 -5.55 7.57
N SER A 41 11.98 -6.78 7.50
CA SER A 41 12.73 -7.96 7.93
C SER A 41 13.64 -8.46 6.80
N PRO A 42 14.97 -8.59 7.02
CA PRO A 42 15.88 -9.17 6.04
C PRO A 42 15.82 -10.70 6.02
N ASP A 43 15.31 -11.32 7.09
CA ASP A 43 15.38 -12.77 7.32
C ASP A 43 14.02 -13.46 7.23
N GLU A 44 12.92 -12.70 7.12
CA GLU A 44 11.56 -13.22 7.06
C GLU A 44 10.82 -12.69 5.82
N GLU A 45 10.20 -13.59 5.05
CA GLU A 45 9.35 -13.21 3.92
C GLU A 45 7.96 -12.75 4.40
N ALA A 46 7.52 -11.59 3.91
CA ALA A 46 6.14 -11.12 4.06
C ALA A 46 5.27 -11.61 2.88
N VAL A 47 4.16 -12.29 3.19
CA VAL A 47 3.20 -12.75 2.19
C VAL A 47 1.87 -12.03 2.39
N VAL A 48 1.46 -11.29 1.35
CA VAL A 48 0.22 -10.50 1.33
C VAL A 48 -0.72 -11.00 0.24
N VAL A 49 -2.02 -10.98 0.54
CA VAL A 49 -3.08 -11.23 -0.45
C VAL A 49 -3.82 -9.93 -0.67
N ILE A 50 -3.82 -9.45 -1.93
CA ILE A 50 -4.47 -8.21 -2.31
C ILE A 50 -5.81 -8.56 -2.97
N ALA A 51 -6.90 -8.09 -2.37
CA ALA A 51 -8.22 -8.13 -2.97
C ALA A 51 -8.51 -6.78 -3.67
N ARG A 52 -9.04 -6.84 -4.90
CA ARG A 52 -9.43 -5.65 -5.68
C ARG A 52 -10.83 -5.85 -6.24
N SER A 53 -11.55 -4.74 -6.43
CA SER A 53 -12.90 -4.75 -6.98
C SER A 53 -12.94 -4.93 -8.50
N THR A 54 -11.82 -4.68 -9.20
CA THR A 54 -11.69 -4.84 -10.65
C THR A 54 -10.76 -6.01 -10.97
N GLN A 55 -11.01 -6.65 -12.12
CA GLN A 55 -10.19 -7.77 -12.59
C GLN A 55 -8.79 -7.31 -13.03
N GLU A 56 -8.65 -6.09 -13.52
CA GLU A 56 -7.36 -5.53 -13.93
C GLU A 56 -6.63 -4.94 -12.72
N GLY A 57 -5.57 -5.61 -12.29
CA GLY A 57 -4.70 -5.18 -11.19
C GLY A 57 -3.70 -4.13 -11.64
N ILE A 58 -4.16 -2.93 -11.98
CA ILE A 58 -3.27 -1.85 -12.42
C ILE A 58 -2.38 -1.40 -11.25
N VAL A 59 -1.07 -1.34 -11.49
CA VAL A 59 -0.08 -0.77 -10.56
C VAL A 59 0.71 0.28 -11.34
N VAL A 60 0.76 1.49 -10.79
CA VAL A 60 1.52 2.60 -11.38
C VAL A 60 2.65 2.95 -10.40
N ASN A 61 3.89 2.78 -10.82
CA ASN A 61 5.05 3.17 -10.03
C ASN A 61 5.20 4.69 -10.06
N LEU A 62 5.20 5.30 -8.89
CA LEU A 62 5.35 6.75 -8.71
C LEU A 62 6.76 7.08 -8.20
N PRO A 63 7.28 8.29 -8.48
CA PRO A 63 8.60 8.70 -7.99
C PRO A 63 8.63 8.99 -6.48
N SER A 64 7.49 9.26 -5.84
CA SER A 64 7.37 9.46 -4.39
C SER A 64 5.92 9.31 -3.90
N LEU A 65 5.72 9.25 -2.57
CA LEU A 65 4.39 9.25 -1.95
C LEU A 65 3.61 10.57 -2.15
N TRP A 66 4.31 11.65 -2.50
CA TRP A 66 3.71 12.97 -2.76
C TRP A 66 3.52 13.26 -4.25
N ALA A 67 3.78 12.29 -5.12
CA ALA A 67 3.57 12.47 -6.55
C ALA A 67 2.10 12.80 -6.85
N GLU A 68 1.87 13.72 -7.79
CA GLU A 68 0.52 13.98 -8.28
C GLU A 68 -0.04 12.72 -8.97
N VAL A 69 -1.27 12.36 -8.60
CA VAL A 69 -1.96 11.20 -9.15
C VAL A 69 -3.12 11.67 -10.01
N GLU A 70 -3.08 11.31 -11.29
CA GLU A 70 -4.20 11.52 -12.19
C GLU A 70 -5.38 10.64 -11.73
N ARG A 71 -6.54 11.26 -11.55
CA ARG A 71 -7.78 10.60 -11.15
C ARG A 71 -8.79 10.71 -12.29
N PRO A 72 -9.51 9.63 -12.63
CA PRO A 72 -10.62 9.76 -13.55
C PRO A 72 -11.67 10.71 -12.96
N PRO A 73 -12.41 11.42 -13.83
CA PRO A 73 -13.48 12.30 -13.38
C PRO A 73 -14.49 11.52 -12.56
N ARG A 74 -14.95 12.12 -11.46
CA ARG A 74 -16.06 11.58 -10.68
C ARG A 74 -17.31 11.66 -11.54
N THR A 75 -17.91 10.51 -11.84
CA THR A 75 -19.24 10.40 -12.45
C THR A 75 -20.33 10.86 -11.50
#